data_AF-A0AAV2I756-F1
#
_entry.id   AF-A0AAV2I756-F1
#
_cell.length_a   1.000
_cell.length_b   1.000
_cell.length_c   1.000
_cell.angle_alpha   90.00
_cell.angle_beta   90.00
_cell.angle_gamma   90.00
#
_symmetry.space_group_name_H-M   'P 1'
#
loop_
_entity.id
_entity.type
_entity.pdbx_description
1 polymer ?
#
loop_
_entity_poly.entity_id
_entity_poly.type
_entity_poly.pdbx_seq_one_letter_code
_entity_poly.pdbx_strand_id
1 'polypeptide(L)'
;VEPTDDSPGWKMLKDDIGPSGADIERSGNTDYPQLQKVFKFRLEHHMKREDGDEDLISAFDLIRAHPGSYEERVCSHDPAAIFVSKCSTQKHYKLVLRNHSQLCQIAHRVEDMFNITPDDVVYNDWPISWLPGLPFCYFTTGCAMVKSTLTDCPAEKVVRETWTLIDLERVTIASLQPSMIQMMSSHCEDLPEPHWTLKVLSTTGFVRQSVMDAIGPCTNCLITCYSLIEAGVVSRLWVTDENK
;
A
#
# COMPACT_ATOMS: atom_id res chain seq x y z
N VAL A 1 -1.30 -4.92 24.15
CA VAL A 1 -0.10 -4.21 24.66
C VAL A 1 0.20 -3.16 23.61
N GLU A 2 0.10 -1.87 23.96
CA GLU A 2 0.36 -0.81 22.98
C GLU A 2 1.78 -0.96 22.41
N PRO A 3 1.97 -0.81 21.09
CA PRO A 3 3.29 -0.88 20.49
C PRO A 3 4.18 0.22 21.09
N THR A 4 5.33 -0.16 21.62
CA THR A 4 6.37 0.80 22.03
C THR A 4 7.43 0.94 20.93
N ASP A 5 8.28 1.96 21.01
CA ASP A 5 9.41 2.12 20.07
C ASP A 5 10.34 0.89 20.03
N ASP A 6 10.40 0.13 21.14
CA ASP A 6 11.18 -1.10 21.26
C ASP A 6 10.44 -2.36 20.80
N SER A 7 9.16 -2.26 20.42
CA SER A 7 8.38 -3.44 20.04
C SER A 7 8.93 -4.05 18.73
N PRO A 8 9.12 -5.39 18.66
CA PRO A 8 9.73 -6.02 17.49
C PRO A 8 8.99 -5.72 16.18
N GLY A 9 7.65 -5.67 16.21
CA GLY A 9 6.83 -5.37 15.04
C GLY A 9 7.01 -3.94 14.54
N TRP A 10 7.06 -2.97 15.46
CA TRP A 10 7.28 -1.56 15.12
C TRP A 10 8.70 -1.31 14.62
N LYS A 11 9.69 -1.92 15.25
CA LYS A 11 11.09 -1.84 14.79
C LYS A 11 11.24 -2.42 13.39
N MET A 12 10.62 -3.57 13.10
CA MET A 12 10.61 -4.14 11.75
C MET A 12 9.96 -3.20 10.73
N LEU A 13 8.81 -2.61 11.05
CA LEU A 13 8.14 -1.64 10.18
C LEU A 13 9.01 -0.39 9.94
N LYS A 14 9.60 0.20 10.99
CA LYS A 14 10.52 1.35 10.88
C LYS A 14 11.80 1.01 10.10
N ASP A 15 12.38 -0.16 10.33
CA ASP A 15 13.58 -0.63 9.63
C ASP A 15 13.31 -0.95 8.15
N ASP A 16 12.06 -1.25 7.78
CA ASP A 16 11.65 -1.47 6.38
C ASP A 16 11.28 -0.16 5.66
N ILE A 17 10.74 0.83 6.39
CA ILE A 17 10.40 2.17 5.87
C ILE A 17 11.62 3.11 5.84
N GLY A 18 12.47 3.10 6.87
CA GLY A 18 13.62 3.99 7.04
C GLY A 18 14.71 3.95 5.96
N PRO A 19 15.03 2.80 5.32
CA PRO A 19 15.99 2.71 4.23
C PRO A 19 15.37 2.86 2.84
N SER A 20 14.04 3.04 2.74
CA SER A 20 13.39 3.42 1.49
C SER A 20 13.76 4.88 1.19
N GLY A 21 14.83 5.09 0.44
CA GLY A 21 15.23 6.40 -0.11
C GLY A 21 14.25 6.97 -1.15
N ALA A 22 12.97 6.60 -1.08
CA ALA A 22 11.91 7.26 -1.82
C ALA A 22 11.65 8.60 -1.12
N ASP A 23 12.22 9.67 -1.67
CA ASP A 23 11.87 11.04 -1.32
C ASP A 23 10.36 11.24 -1.57
N ILE A 24 9.57 11.07 -0.51
CA ILE A 24 8.17 11.46 -0.50
C ILE A 24 8.16 12.95 -0.15
N GLU A 25 7.71 13.79 -1.08
CA GLU A 25 7.60 15.24 -0.89
C GLU A 25 6.90 15.58 0.45
N ARG A 26 7.64 16.29 1.29
CA ARG A 26 7.15 16.83 2.57
C ARG A 26 6.30 18.08 2.32
N SER A 27 5.07 17.94 1.85
CA SER A 27 4.06 19.00 2.04
C SER A 27 3.76 19.20 3.54
N GLY A 28 3.89 20.42 4.04
CA GLY A 28 3.47 20.80 5.38
C GLY A 28 2.00 21.17 5.33
N ASN A 29 1.12 20.35 5.88
CA ASN A 29 -0.31 20.66 5.92
C ASN A 29 -0.69 21.19 7.30
N THR A 30 -0.94 22.50 7.40
CA THR A 30 -1.20 23.22 8.67
C THR A 30 -2.59 22.99 9.25
N ASP A 31 -3.52 22.42 8.48
CA ASP A 31 -4.93 22.40 8.86
C ASP A 31 -5.37 21.12 9.61
N TYR A 32 -4.54 20.07 9.66
CA TYR A 32 -4.81 18.83 10.42
C TYR A 32 -3.52 18.20 11.00
N PRO A 33 -2.97 18.73 12.11
CA PRO A 33 -1.65 18.32 12.63
C PRO A 33 -1.58 16.86 13.12
N GLN A 34 -2.72 16.20 13.37
CA GLN A 34 -2.79 14.80 13.81
C GLN A 34 -2.92 13.77 12.68
N LEU A 35 -3.30 14.18 11.47
CA LEU A 35 -3.47 13.29 10.32
C LEU A 35 -2.40 13.63 9.29
N GLN A 36 -1.18 13.15 9.53
CA GLN A 36 -0.10 13.26 8.57
C GLN A 36 -0.38 12.36 7.36
N LYS A 37 -1.06 12.97 6.39
CA LYS A 37 -1.30 12.59 4.99
C LYS A 37 -1.83 11.18 4.75
N VAL A 38 -3.11 11.17 4.43
CA VAL A 38 -3.70 10.14 3.57
C VAL A 38 -3.27 10.49 2.15
N PHE A 39 -2.33 9.75 1.58
CA PHE A 39 -2.20 9.74 0.13
C PHE A 39 -3.37 8.91 -0.38
N LYS A 40 -4.49 9.55 -0.67
CA LYS A 40 -5.28 9.06 -1.79
C LYS A 40 -4.37 9.19 -2.99
N PHE A 41 -4.11 8.12 -3.73
CA PHE A 41 -3.63 8.29 -5.11
C PHE A 41 -4.76 8.93 -5.92
N ARG A 42 -4.90 10.23 -5.73
CA ARG A 42 -5.22 11.16 -6.79
C ARG A 42 -3.88 11.80 -7.04
N LEU A 43 -3.29 11.59 -8.23
CA LEU A 43 -2.13 12.40 -8.58
C LEU A 43 -2.61 13.86 -8.48
N GLU A 44 -2.13 14.61 -7.50
CA GLU A 44 -2.42 16.02 -7.27
C GLU A 44 -1.07 16.73 -7.16
N HIS A 45 -0.83 17.68 -8.07
CA HIS A 45 0.38 18.48 -8.11
C HIS A 45 0.10 19.84 -7.49
N HIS A 46 0.94 20.26 -6.56
CA HIS A 46 0.94 21.63 -6.04
C HIS A 46 1.59 22.54 -7.08
N MET A 47 0.80 23.43 -7.69
CA MET A 47 1.32 24.44 -8.62
C MET A 47 1.21 25.82 -7.95
N LYS A 48 2.34 26.52 -7.84
CA LYS A 48 2.35 27.92 -7.43
C LYS A 48 1.94 28.79 -8.62
N ARG A 49 0.86 29.56 -8.46
CA ARG A 49 0.49 30.62 -9.41
C ARG A 49 1.44 31.81 -9.27
N GLU A 50 1.50 32.65 -10.30
CA GLU A 50 2.30 33.90 -10.29
C GLU A 50 1.93 34.83 -9.12
N ASP A 51 0.71 34.70 -8.60
CA ASP A 51 0.17 35.50 -7.49
C ASP A 51 0.52 34.95 -6.09
N GLY A 52 1.18 33.79 -6.01
CA GLY A 52 1.64 33.18 -4.76
C GLY A 52 0.67 32.21 -4.08
N ASP A 53 -0.55 32.03 -4.60
CA ASP A 53 -1.50 31.00 -4.13
C ASP A 53 -1.12 29.59 -4.63
N GLU A 54 -1.31 28.59 -3.77
CA GLU A 54 -1.11 27.17 -4.08
C GLU A 54 -2.44 26.53 -4.47
N ASP A 55 -2.62 26.24 -5.76
CA ASP A 55 -3.73 25.42 -6.24
C ASP A 55 -3.31 23.94 -6.29
N LEU A 56 -4.15 23.07 -5.71
CA LEU A 56 -4.07 21.62 -5.87
C LEU A 56 -4.75 21.25 -7.18
N ILE A 57 -3.96 20.93 -8.21
CA ILE A 57 -4.49 20.50 -9.51
C ILE A 57 -4.19 19.01 -9.69
N SER A 58 -5.21 18.21 -10.01
CA SER A 58 -4.97 16.79 -10.30
C SER A 58 -4.07 16.64 -11.53
N ALA A 59 -3.15 15.66 -11.56
CA ALA A 59 -2.40 15.34 -12.77
C ALA A 59 -3.31 14.96 -13.93
N PHE A 60 -4.52 14.44 -13.69
CA PHE A 60 -5.49 14.25 -14.77
C PHE A 60 -5.98 15.57 -15.34
N ASP A 61 -6.12 16.60 -14.52
CA ASP A 61 -6.47 17.94 -14.97
C ASP A 61 -5.28 18.59 -15.68
N LEU A 62 -4.03 18.33 -15.25
CA LEU A 62 -2.83 18.74 -15.99
C LEU A 62 -2.68 18.04 -17.34
N ILE A 63 -2.90 16.72 -17.40
CA ILE A 63 -2.90 15.95 -18.65
C ILE A 63 -4.01 16.45 -19.58
N ARG A 64 -5.21 16.72 -19.03
CA ARG A 64 -6.34 17.29 -19.80
C ARG A 64 -6.07 18.73 -20.27
N ALA A 65 -5.38 19.54 -19.46
CA ALA A 65 -5.02 20.92 -19.81
C ALA A 65 -3.86 20.98 -20.82
N HIS A 66 -2.99 19.98 -20.84
CA HIS A 66 -1.82 19.90 -21.72
C HIS A 66 -1.77 18.57 -22.49
N PRO A 67 -2.77 18.29 -23.35
CA PRO A 67 -2.84 17.03 -24.09
C PRO A 67 -1.57 16.86 -24.95
N GLY A 68 -0.94 15.70 -24.83
CA GLY A 68 0.29 15.35 -25.57
C GLY A 68 1.61 15.91 -25.00
N SER A 69 1.60 16.72 -23.93
CA SER A 69 2.85 17.22 -23.31
C SER A 69 3.43 16.27 -22.26
N TYR A 70 2.58 15.39 -21.71
CA TYR A 70 2.94 14.40 -20.70
C TYR A 70 2.74 12.96 -21.18
N GLU A 71 2.54 12.79 -22.49
CA GLU A 71 2.28 11.50 -23.12
C GLU A 71 3.44 11.16 -24.06
N GLU A 72 4.17 10.09 -23.74
CA GLU A 72 5.12 9.49 -24.65
C GLU A 72 4.53 8.19 -25.20
N ARG A 73 4.68 7.96 -26.50
CA ARG A 73 4.30 6.67 -27.10
C ARG A 73 5.33 5.63 -26.68
N VAL A 74 4.95 4.76 -25.76
CA VAL A 74 5.77 3.63 -25.30
C VAL A 74 5.32 2.32 -25.96
N CYS A 75 6.27 1.42 -26.18
CA CYS A 75 6.03 0.05 -26.63
C CYS A 75 5.90 -0.90 -25.42
N SER A 76 5.17 -2.00 -25.59
CA SER A 76 4.95 -3.01 -24.53
C SER A 76 6.25 -3.63 -23.99
N HIS A 77 7.32 -3.59 -24.77
CA HIS A 77 8.64 -4.14 -24.43
C HIS A 77 9.60 -3.12 -23.82
N ASP A 78 9.22 -1.84 -23.79
CA ASP A 78 10.08 -0.79 -23.25
C ASP A 78 10.22 -0.93 -21.73
N PRO A 79 11.40 -0.63 -21.17
CA PRO A 79 11.63 -0.49 -19.74
C PRO A 79 10.57 0.39 -19.05
N ALA A 80 9.92 -0.16 -18.02
CA ALA A 80 8.91 0.56 -17.24
C ALA A 80 9.31 0.73 -15.76
N ALA A 81 10.02 -0.24 -15.18
CA ALA A 81 10.53 -0.15 -13.82
C ALA A 81 11.83 -0.94 -13.65
N ILE A 82 12.72 -0.44 -12.78
CA ILE A 82 13.90 -1.17 -12.32
C ILE A 82 13.78 -1.31 -10.80
N PHE A 83 13.73 -2.55 -10.34
CA PHE A 83 13.71 -2.84 -8.90
C PHE A 83 15.12 -3.21 -8.43
N VAL A 84 15.51 -2.65 -7.29
CA VAL A 84 16.79 -2.96 -6.66
C VAL A 84 16.53 -3.96 -5.54
N SER A 85 17.25 -5.08 -5.55
CA SER A 85 17.14 -6.10 -4.51
C SER A 85 18.51 -6.48 -3.98
N LYS A 86 18.66 -6.54 -2.66
CA LYS A 86 19.90 -6.98 -2.02
C LYS A 86 20.00 -8.49 -2.08
N CYS A 87 21.06 -9.02 -2.67
CA CYS A 87 21.36 -10.45 -2.63
C CYS A 87 21.93 -10.82 -1.26
N SER A 88 21.16 -11.53 -0.44
CA SER A 88 21.52 -11.89 0.94
C SER A 88 22.81 -12.71 1.03
N THR A 89 23.06 -13.58 0.06
CA THR A 89 24.23 -14.48 0.03
C THR A 89 25.49 -13.82 -0.49
N GLN A 90 25.38 -12.88 -1.42
CA GLN A 90 26.54 -12.37 -2.15
C GLN A 90 26.90 -10.91 -1.84
N LYS A 91 26.19 -10.24 -0.94
CA LYS A 91 26.44 -8.84 -0.50
C LYS A 91 26.44 -7.79 -1.61
N HIS A 92 25.94 -8.11 -2.81
CA HIS A 92 25.73 -7.17 -3.89
C HIS A 92 24.24 -6.96 -4.19
N TYR A 93 23.93 -5.85 -4.84
CA TYR A 93 22.58 -5.53 -5.30
C TYR A 93 22.37 -6.07 -6.72
N LYS A 94 21.22 -6.69 -6.95
CA LYS A 94 20.73 -7.03 -8.29
C LYS A 94 19.71 -6.00 -8.74
N LEU A 95 19.76 -5.68 -10.03
CA LEU A 95 18.76 -4.85 -10.70
C LEU A 95 17.83 -5.77 -11.49
N VAL A 96 16.54 -5.67 -11.24
CA VAL A 96 15.52 -6.43 -11.96
C VAL A 96 14.74 -5.46 -12.83
N LEU A 97 15.00 -5.52 -14.13
CA LEU A 97 14.31 -4.71 -15.13
C LEU A 97 12.96 -5.35 -15.48
N ARG A 98 11.91 -4.52 -15.49
CA ARG A 98 10.56 -4.88 -15.93
C ARG A 98 10.10 -3.96 -17.04
N ASN A 99 9.46 -4.54 -18.06
CA ASN A 99 8.82 -3.78 -19.13
C ASN A 99 7.33 -3.52 -18.85
N HIS A 100 6.70 -2.67 -19.65
CA HIS A 100 5.28 -2.32 -19.50
C HIS A 100 4.37 -3.56 -19.53
N SER A 101 4.59 -4.51 -20.45
CA SER A 101 3.77 -5.72 -20.55
C SER A 101 3.83 -6.58 -19.29
N GLN A 102 5.00 -6.73 -18.69
CA GLN A 102 5.20 -7.50 -17.46
C GLN A 102 4.52 -6.82 -16.27
N LEU A 103 4.61 -5.50 -16.14
CA LEU A 103 3.92 -4.78 -15.07
C LEU A 103 2.39 -4.87 -15.21
N CYS A 104 1.85 -4.75 -16.43
CA CYS A 104 0.43 -4.92 -16.68
C CYS A 104 -0.05 -6.35 -16.38
N GLN A 105 0.74 -7.38 -16.73
CA GLN A 105 0.43 -8.77 -16.38
C GLN A 105 0.40 -8.99 -14.86
N ILE A 106 1.33 -8.39 -14.12
CA ILE A 106 1.31 -8.44 -12.66
C ILE A 106 0.05 -7.76 -12.13
N ALA A 107 -0.30 -6.60 -12.69
CA ALA A 107 -1.47 -5.85 -12.27
C ALA A 107 -2.79 -6.63 -12.48
N HIS A 108 -2.96 -7.25 -13.65
CA HIS A 108 -4.13 -8.11 -13.91
C HIS A 108 -4.17 -9.34 -13.00
N ARG A 109 -3.01 -9.94 -12.69
CA ARG A 109 -2.97 -11.00 -11.67
C ARG A 109 -3.44 -10.48 -10.33
N VAL A 110 -2.99 -9.30 -9.89
CA VAL A 110 -3.43 -8.72 -8.60
C VAL A 110 -4.95 -8.47 -8.59
N GLU A 111 -5.49 -7.94 -9.68
CA GLU A 111 -6.93 -7.74 -9.88
C GLU A 111 -7.71 -9.06 -9.75
N ASP A 112 -7.35 -10.07 -10.53
CA ASP A 112 -7.95 -11.42 -10.46
C ASP A 112 -7.75 -12.04 -9.06
N MET A 113 -6.61 -11.74 -8.44
CA MET A 113 -6.22 -12.38 -7.20
C MET A 113 -7.02 -11.89 -6.01
N PHE A 114 -7.40 -10.61 -6.00
CA PHE A 114 -8.16 -9.97 -4.93
C PHE A 114 -9.60 -9.66 -5.33
N ASN A 115 -10.01 -10.04 -6.55
CA ASN A 115 -11.32 -9.75 -7.14
C ASN A 115 -11.65 -8.25 -7.05
N ILE A 116 -10.72 -7.41 -7.52
CA ILE A 116 -10.82 -5.95 -7.42
C ILE A 116 -11.82 -5.43 -8.44
N THR A 117 -12.63 -4.48 -8.00
CA THR A 117 -13.62 -3.76 -8.80
C THR A 117 -13.34 -2.25 -8.75
N PRO A 118 -13.85 -1.46 -9.70
CA PRO A 118 -13.70 -0.01 -9.67
C PRO A 118 -14.26 0.68 -8.41
N ASP A 119 -15.23 0.03 -7.74
CA ASP A 119 -15.85 0.54 -6.51
C ASP A 119 -15.04 0.21 -5.24
N ASP A 120 -13.98 -0.60 -5.36
CA ASP A 120 -13.14 -0.95 -4.22
C ASP A 120 -12.24 0.22 -3.78
N VAL A 121 -11.93 0.25 -2.49
CA VAL A 121 -10.95 1.18 -1.90
C VAL A 121 -9.85 0.34 -1.26
N VAL A 122 -8.62 0.49 -1.77
CA VAL A 122 -7.46 -0.33 -1.38
C VAL A 122 -6.53 0.44 -0.45
N TYR A 123 -6.44 0.05 0.81
CA TYR A 123 -5.38 0.51 1.70
C TYR A 123 -4.09 -0.28 1.47
N ASN A 124 -2.94 0.39 1.30
CA ASN A 124 -1.67 -0.26 1.02
C ASN A 124 -0.53 0.38 1.81
N ASP A 125 -0.04 -0.31 2.84
CA ASP A 125 1.04 0.14 3.73
C ASP A 125 2.45 -0.17 3.19
N TRP A 126 2.56 -0.85 2.05
CA TRP A 126 3.85 -1.24 1.49
C TRP A 126 4.56 -0.02 0.88
N PRO A 127 5.88 0.13 1.07
CA PRO A 127 6.65 1.20 0.43
C PRO A 127 6.46 1.16 -1.09
N ILE A 128 6.28 2.33 -1.71
CA ILE A 128 6.09 2.42 -3.17
C ILE A 128 7.30 1.90 -3.96
N SER A 129 8.48 1.93 -3.34
CA SER A 129 9.73 1.36 -3.89
C SER A 129 9.74 -0.17 -3.91
N TRP A 130 8.79 -0.83 -3.24
CA TRP A 130 8.65 -2.28 -3.22
C TRP A 130 7.56 -2.72 -4.19
N LEU A 131 7.72 -3.90 -4.78
CA LEU A 131 6.78 -4.43 -5.76
C LEU A 131 5.31 -4.38 -5.26
N PRO A 132 4.94 -4.85 -4.05
CA PRO A 132 3.55 -4.80 -3.59
C PRO A 132 3.03 -3.39 -3.30
N GLY A 133 3.91 -2.40 -3.14
CA GLY A 133 3.52 -1.02 -2.87
C GLY A 133 3.15 -0.21 -4.10
N LEU A 134 3.39 -0.75 -5.30
CA LEU A 134 2.97 -0.15 -6.55
C LEU A 134 1.44 -0.16 -6.70
N PRO A 135 0.86 0.87 -7.36
CA PRO A 135 -0.58 1.01 -7.48
C PRO A 135 -1.16 0.13 -8.60
N PHE A 136 -0.92 -1.18 -8.55
CA PHE A 136 -1.37 -2.13 -9.57
C PHE A 136 -2.88 -2.09 -9.82
N CYS A 137 -3.66 -2.01 -8.74
CA CYS A 137 -5.12 -1.98 -8.77
C CYS A 137 -5.63 -0.73 -9.50
N TYR A 138 -4.91 0.39 -9.36
CA TYR A 138 -5.19 1.63 -10.05
C TYR A 138 -4.99 1.50 -11.56
N PHE A 139 -3.92 0.80 -11.98
CA PHE A 139 -3.61 0.61 -13.40
C PHE A 139 -4.67 -0.19 -14.16
N THR A 140 -5.29 -1.17 -13.51
CA THR A 140 -6.23 -2.08 -14.19
C THR A 140 -7.69 -1.68 -14.02
N THR A 141 -8.09 -1.27 -12.82
CA THR A 141 -9.52 -1.05 -12.49
C THR A 141 -9.86 0.42 -12.24
N GLY A 142 -8.86 1.29 -12.05
CA GLY A 142 -9.07 2.69 -11.68
C GLY A 142 -9.60 2.87 -10.24
N CYS A 143 -9.57 1.83 -9.42
CA CYS A 143 -10.06 1.88 -8.04
C CYS A 143 -9.22 2.82 -7.16
N ALA A 144 -9.80 3.30 -6.07
CA ALA A 144 -9.11 4.22 -5.17
C ALA A 144 -8.03 3.46 -4.37
N MET A 145 -6.83 4.04 -4.27
CA MET A 145 -5.78 3.53 -3.37
C MET A 145 -5.47 4.56 -2.29
N VAL A 146 -5.45 4.09 -1.05
CA VAL A 146 -5.09 4.82 0.16
C VAL A 146 -3.72 4.33 0.63
N LYS A 147 -2.74 5.23 0.72
CA LYS A 147 -1.50 5.00 1.47
C LYS A 147 -1.46 5.95 2.66
N SER A 148 -0.92 5.47 3.77
CA SER A 148 -0.67 6.32 4.94
C SER A 148 0.79 6.74 5.01
N THR A 149 1.05 7.94 5.53
CA THR A 149 2.39 8.31 6.01
C THR A 149 2.43 8.32 7.53
N LEU A 150 2.26 7.14 8.13
CA LEU A 150 2.42 6.95 9.58
C LEU A 150 3.89 7.02 10.04
N THR A 151 4.77 7.63 9.23
CA THR A 151 6.22 7.66 9.46
C THR A 151 6.59 8.45 10.71
N ASP A 152 5.88 9.56 11.01
CA ASP A 152 6.06 10.30 12.27
C ASP A 152 4.94 10.01 13.29
N CYS A 153 4.07 9.04 13.02
CA CYS A 153 3.09 8.60 13.99
C CYS A 153 3.80 7.89 15.16
N PRO A 154 3.53 8.28 16.41
CA PRO A 154 4.03 7.53 17.56
C PRO A 154 3.57 6.07 17.49
N ALA A 155 4.46 5.15 17.88
CA ALA A 155 4.25 3.71 17.80
C ALA A 155 2.91 3.29 18.43
N GLU A 156 2.60 3.90 19.58
CA GLU A 156 1.42 3.61 20.37
C GLU A 156 0.11 3.99 19.68
N LYS A 157 0.15 4.90 18.68
CA LYS A 157 -1.03 5.38 17.95
C LYS A 157 -1.24 4.69 16.61
N VAL A 158 -0.20 4.10 16.02
CA VAL A 158 -0.20 3.59 14.64
C VAL A 158 -1.35 2.64 14.34
N VAL A 159 -1.63 1.70 15.26
CA VAL A 159 -2.72 0.72 15.07
C VAL A 159 -4.08 1.42 15.04
N ARG A 160 -4.31 2.34 15.99
CA ARG A 160 -5.56 3.10 16.08
C ARG A 160 -5.77 3.99 14.86
N GLU A 161 -4.72 4.71 14.45
CA GLU A 161 -4.77 5.56 13.27
C GLU A 161 -5.01 4.72 12.00
N THR A 162 -4.39 3.54 11.88
CA THR A 162 -4.61 2.63 10.75
C THR A 162 -6.07 2.18 10.67
N TRP A 163 -6.66 1.74 11.78
CA TRP A 163 -8.08 1.37 11.82
C TRP A 163 -9.00 2.55 11.55
N THR A 164 -8.68 3.72 12.09
CA THR A 164 -9.42 4.96 11.85
C THR A 164 -9.41 5.32 10.37
N LEU A 165 -8.27 5.21 9.69
CA LEU A 165 -8.15 5.43 8.25
C LEU A 165 -8.96 4.40 7.45
N ILE A 166 -8.91 3.12 7.85
CA ILE A 166 -9.68 2.05 7.19
C ILE A 166 -11.19 2.34 7.24
N ASP A 167 -11.71 2.77 8.39
CA ASP A 167 -13.13 3.08 8.53
C ASP A 167 -13.52 4.40 7.83
N LEU A 168 -12.75 5.48 8.03
CA LEU A 168 -13.02 6.78 7.43
C LEU A 168 -13.07 6.72 5.90
N GLU A 169 -12.15 5.97 5.31
CA GLU A 169 -12.03 5.83 3.86
C GLU A 169 -12.86 4.68 3.29
N ARG A 170 -13.62 3.96 4.13
CA ARG A 170 -14.45 2.82 3.73
C ARG A 170 -13.65 1.79 2.94
N VAL A 171 -12.44 1.50 3.42
CA VAL A 171 -11.48 0.60 2.75
C VAL A 171 -12.09 -0.79 2.63
N THR A 172 -12.22 -1.30 1.40
CA THR A 172 -12.72 -2.67 1.18
C THR A 172 -11.58 -3.68 1.17
N ILE A 173 -10.39 -3.30 0.73
CA ILE A 173 -9.23 -4.18 0.63
C ILE A 173 -8.04 -3.56 1.36
N ALA A 174 -7.38 -4.30 2.25
CA ALA A 174 -6.13 -3.86 2.85
C ALA A 174 -4.99 -4.79 2.45
N SER A 175 -3.91 -4.24 1.88
CA SER A 175 -2.65 -4.94 1.64
C SER A 175 -1.63 -4.48 2.67
N LEU A 176 -1.30 -5.37 3.61
CA LEU A 176 -0.52 -5.05 4.79
C LEU A 176 0.76 -5.89 4.90
N GLN A 177 1.81 -5.30 5.46
CA GLN A 177 2.99 -6.06 5.86
C GLN A 177 2.67 -7.02 7.02
N PRO A 178 3.35 -8.19 7.11
CA PRO A 178 3.13 -9.14 8.20
C PRO A 178 3.24 -8.52 9.61
N SER A 179 4.18 -7.59 9.81
CA SER A 179 4.36 -6.87 11.07
C SER A 179 3.15 -6.00 11.43
N MET A 180 2.57 -5.29 10.46
CA MET A 180 1.36 -4.49 10.66
C MET A 180 0.16 -5.36 10.99
N ILE A 181 -0.03 -6.49 10.29
CA ILE A 181 -1.10 -7.46 10.61
C ILE A 181 -0.97 -7.95 12.05
N GLN A 182 0.24 -8.28 12.49
CA GLN A 182 0.49 -8.70 13.86
C GLN A 182 0.17 -7.60 14.89
N MET A 183 0.50 -6.34 14.58
CA MET A 183 0.18 -5.22 15.48
C MET A 183 -1.34 -4.98 15.55
N MET A 184 -2.02 -5.00 14.40
CA MET A 184 -3.47 -4.82 14.32
C MET A 184 -4.23 -5.97 15.00
N SER A 185 -3.78 -7.21 14.83
CA SER A 185 -4.43 -8.39 15.45
C SER A 185 -4.47 -8.31 16.97
N SER A 186 -3.51 -7.62 17.59
CA SER A 186 -3.44 -7.45 19.05
C SER A 186 -4.43 -6.43 19.63
N HIS A 187 -5.17 -5.72 18.77
CA HIS A 187 -6.13 -4.67 19.16
C HIS A 187 -7.49 -4.84 18.44
N CYS A 188 -7.76 -6.01 17.85
CA CYS A 188 -9.05 -6.25 17.18
C CYS A 188 -10.22 -6.28 18.16
N GLU A 189 -10.00 -6.76 19.38
CA GLU A 189 -11.01 -6.78 20.44
C GLU A 189 -11.40 -5.37 20.94
N ASP A 190 -10.58 -4.36 20.66
CA ASP A 190 -10.81 -2.97 21.06
C ASP A 190 -11.66 -2.19 20.04
N LEU A 191 -12.01 -2.81 18.90
CA LEU A 191 -12.81 -2.17 17.87
C LEU A 191 -14.28 -2.04 18.33
N PRO A 192 -14.87 -0.84 18.26
CA PRO A 192 -16.27 -0.65 18.65
C PRO A 192 -17.20 -1.34 17.63
N GLU A 193 -18.09 -2.20 18.13
CA GLU A 193 -19.10 -2.86 17.31
C GLU A 193 -20.28 -1.92 16.99
N PRO A 194 -20.78 -1.89 15.74
CA PRO A 194 -20.31 -2.64 14.57
C PRO A 194 -19.03 -2.03 13.97
N HIS A 195 -17.99 -2.84 13.75
CA HIS A 195 -16.78 -2.39 13.05
C HIS A 195 -16.86 -2.66 11.54
N TRP A 196 -16.15 -1.84 10.78
CA TRP A 196 -16.02 -2.01 9.34
C TRP A 196 -15.20 -3.27 9.01
N THR A 197 -15.78 -4.19 8.24
CA THR A 197 -15.13 -5.45 7.84
C THR A 197 -14.54 -5.33 6.45
N LEU A 198 -13.27 -5.71 6.31
CA LEU A 198 -12.59 -5.77 5.02
C LEU A 198 -13.18 -6.91 4.17
N LYS A 199 -13.34 -6.66 2.87
CA LYS A 199 -13.61 -7.71 1.87
C LYS A 199 -12.40 -8.64 1.75
N VAL A 200 -11.20 -8.07 1.70
CA VAL A 200 -9.92 -8.81 1.61
C VAL A 200 -8.86 -8.14 2.47
N LEU A 201 -8.12 -8.95 3.23
CA LEU A 201 -6.85 -8.59 3.83
C LEU A 201 -5.76 -9.39 3.13
N SER A 202 -4.84 -8.73 2.41
CA SER A 202 -3.75 -9.38 1.72
C SER A 202 -2.39 -9.09 2.34
N THR A 203 -1.46 -10.02 2.18
CA THR A 203 -0.07 -9.87 2.61
C THR A 203 0.86 -10.67 1.73
N THR A 204 2.15 -10.34 1.74
CA THR A 204 3.21 -11.17 1.18
C THR A 204 4.15 -11.60 2.30
N GLY A 205 4.47 -12.88 2.36
CA GLY A 205 5.35 -13.44 3.39
C GLY A 205 4.61 -14.35 4.34
N PHE A 206 5.16 -14.52 5.55
CA PHE A 206 4.64 -15.46 6.53
C PHE A 206 3.91 -14.74 7.67
N VAL A 207 2.66 -15.14 7.91
CA VAL A 207 1.87 -14.75 9.08
C VAL A 207 1.55 -16.01 9.88
N ARG A 208 1.71 -15.96 11.21
CA ARG A 208 1.42 -17.11 12.09
C ARG A 208 -0.08 -17.36 12.14
N GLN A 209 -0.49 -18.63 12.27
CA GLN A 209 -1.90 -19.00 12.39
C GLN A 209 -2.62 -18.23 13.50
N SER A 210 -2.02 -18.13 14.69
CA SER A 210 -2.62 -17.38 15.81
C SER A 210 -2.89 -15.90 15.51
N VAL A 211 -2.12 -15.29 14.60
CA VAL A 211 -2.32 -13.92 14.15
C VAL A 211 -3.46 -13.87 13.12
N MET A 212 -3.52 -14.85 12.21
CA MET A 212 -4.61 -14.96 11.22
C MET A 212 -5.96 -15.22 11.89
N ASP A 213 -5.99 -16.03 12.95
CA ASP A 213 -7.20 -16.30 13.72
C ASP A 213 -7.68 -15.03 14.42
N ALA A 214 -6.77 -14.26 15.03
CA ALA A 214 -7.08 -13.04 15.76
C ALA A 214 -7.55 -11.88 14.87
N ILE A 215 -6.98 -11.71 13.67
CA ILE A 215 -7.41 -10.67 12.71
C ILE A 215 -8.62 -11.10 11.88
N GLY A 216 -8.95 -12.39 11.88
CA GLY A 216 -10.03 -13.00 11.10
C GLY A 216 -11.38 -12.26 11.19
N PRO A 217 -11.86 -11.87 12.38
CA PRO A 217 -13.13 -11.13 12.52
C PRO A 217 -13.18 -9.76 11.83
N CYS A 218 -12.04 -9.22 11.40
CA CYS A 218 -11.96 -7.92 10.71
C CYS A 218 -11.95 -8.04 9.18
N THR A 219 -11.99 -9.26 8.63
CA THR A 219 -11.94 -9.49 7.19
C THR A 219 -12.74 -10.74 6.77
N ASN A 220 -13.41 -10.68 5.62
CA ASN A 220 -14.10 -11.83 5.05
C ASN A 220 -13.11 -12.87 4.48
N CYS A 221 -11.92 -12.42 4.07
CA CYS A 221 -10.90 -13.27 3.48
C CYS A 221 -9.50 -12.74 3.79
N LEU A 222 -8.58 -13.64 4.13
CA LEU A 222 -7.15 -13.35 4.22
C LEU A 222 -6.43 -14.04 3.07
N ILE A 223 -5.68 -13.27 2.28
CA ILE A 223 -4.92 -13.78 1.12
C ILE A 223 -3.43 -13.61 1.38
N THR A 224 -2.73 -14.72 1.59
CA THR A 224 -1.26 -14.72 1.68
C THR A 224 -0.66 -14.98 0.31
N CYS A 225 0.12 -14.05 -0.21
CA CYS A 225 0.78 -14.13 -1.50
C CYS A 225 2.24 -14.58 -1.35
N TYR A 226 2.70 -15.37 -2.31
CA TYR A 226 4.11 -15.56 -2.59
C TYR A 226 4.48 -14.77 -3.84
N SER A 227 5.40 -13.83 -3.70
CA SER A 227 5.84 -12.95 -4.78
C SER A 227 7.36 -12.79 -4.79
N LEU A 228 7.92 -12.63 -5.99
CA LEU A 228 9.33 -12.34 -6.22
C LEU A 228 9.43 -11.15 -7.16
N ILE A 229 10.41 -10.28 -6.99
CA ILE A 229 10.61 -9.13 -7.88
C ILE A 229 10.81 -9.60 -9.34
N GLU A 230 11.42 -10.77 -9.55
CA GLU A 230 11.69 -11.41 -10.85
C GLU A 230 10.50 -12.13 -11.49
N ALA A 231 9.55 -12.60 -10.68
CA ALA A 231 8.40 -13.37 -11.17
C ALA A 231 7.04 -12.65 -11.00
N GLY A 232 7.01 -11.55 -10.25
CA GLY A 232 5.78 -10.88 -9.88
C GLY A 232 5.08 -11.64 -8.75
N VAL A 233 3.76 -11.69 -8.80
CA VAL A 233 2.97 -12.56 -7.93
C VAL A 233 2.92 -13.98 -8.53
N VAL A 234 3.38 -14.96 -7.75
CA VAL A 234 3.61 -16.34 -8.18
C VAL A 234 2.47 -17.26 -7.74
N SER A 235 2.06 -17.17 -6.48
CA SER A 235 0.97 -17.98 -5.92
C SER A 235 0.28 -17.26 -4.77
N ARG A 236 -0.90 -17.78 -4.38
CA ARG A 236 -1.67 -17.33 -3.23
C ARG A 236 -2.19 -18.50 -2.42
N LEU A 237 -2.36 -18.26 -1.13
CA LEU A 237 -3.15 -19.04 -0.21
C LEU A 237 -4.36 -18.21 0.21
N TRP A 238 -5.55 -18.78 0.03
CA TRP A 238 -6.82 -18.17 0.43
C TRP A 238 -7.26 -18.77 1.75
N VAL A 239 -7.46 -17.92 2.75
CA VAL A 239 -7.91 -18.30 4.10
C VAL A 239 -9.23 -17.57 4.38
N THR A 240 -10.26 -18.34 4.71
CA THR A 240 -11.65 -17.97 4.97
C THR A 240 -12.14 -18.81 6.14
N ASP A 241 -13.29 -18.48 6.72
CA ASP A 241 -13.83 -19.28 7.84
C ASP A 241 -14.11 -20.74 7.47
N GLU A 242 -14.34 -21.05 6.19
CA GLU A 242 -14.61 -22.41 5.71
C GLU A 242 -13.34 -23.30 5.64
N ASN A 243 -12.15 -22.70 5.58
CA ASN A 243 -10.90 -23.42 5.34
C ASN A 243 -9.76 -23.04 6.30
N LYS A 244 -10.11 -22.44 7.45
CA LYS A 244 -9.23 -22.27 8.62
C LYS A 244 -8.93 -23.59 9.32
#